data_AF-A0A3C0UA62-F1
#
_entry.id   AF-A0A3C0UA62-F1
#
_cell.length_a   1.000
_cell.length_b   1.000
_cell.length_c   1.000
_cell.angle_alpha   90.00
_cell.angle_beta   90.00
_cell.angle_gamma   90.00
#
_symmetry.space_group_name_H-M   'P 1'
#
loop_
_entity.id
_entity.type
_entity.pdbx_description
1 polymer ?
#
loop_
_entity_poly.entity_id
_entity_poly.type
_entity_poly.pdbx_seq_one_letter_code
_entity_poly.pdbx_strand_id
1 'polypeptide(L)'
;VPADANEILTTTGHHLRERSPQRQDFTIGRFAKASMAGRPDFDATLLLNVGEKGFGFTHGNVYSAHVAWSGNSVLSAERLPYTSGVIGGGEVLFGGEISLANGESYTTPWLVGSYGEGLNEVAARFHGYIRRVHRDWLVAHNIAPKPRPVILNTWEAVYFDHDYDTLVRLADKAVESGVERFVVDDGWFGARRDDTAGLGDWQISQDVWPDGDKSLKALADYVHGKGMEFGLWFEPEMVNPDSNLFREHPDWVLKPTANRLPMQGRNQQVVDLTNPDAFAYIYESMNRLVGELGIDYIKWDHNKLVT
;
A
#
# COMPACT_ATOMS: atom_id res chain seq x y z
N VAL A 1 -6.49 25.39 -15.23
CA VAL A 1 -7.77 25.68 -14.55
C VAL A 1 -8.19 27.11 -14.83
N PRO A 2 -9.49 27.39 -14.95
CA PRO A 2 -9.98 28.73 -15.27
C PRO A 2 -9.74 29.74 -14.13
N ALA A 3 -10.03 31.02 -14.39
CA ALA A 3 -9.75 32.13 -13.48
C ALA A 3 -10.71 32.20 -12.28
N ASP A 4 -11.91 31.65 -12.40
CA ASP A 4 -12.92 31.57 -11.34
C ASP A 4 -12.64 30.45 -10.31
N ALA A 5 -11.78 29.50 -10.64
CA ALA A 5 -11.33 28.47 -9.72
C ALA A 5 -10.39 29.09 -8.68
N ASN A 6 -10.88 29.30 -7.46
CA ASN A 6 -10.23 30.12 -6.44
C ASN A 6 -10.07 29.41 -5.09
N GLU A 7 -10.38 28.12 -5.02
CA GLU A 7 -10.22 27.30 -3.82
C GLU A 7 -9.51 25.99 -4.18
N ILE A 8 -8.56 25.59 -3.33
CA ILE A 8 -7.90 24.29 -3.35
C ILE A 8 -8.53 23.41 -2.27
N LEU A 9 -8.85 22.16 -2.61
CA LEU A 9 -9.14 21.08 -1.65
C LEU A 9 -8.10 19.97 -1.80
N THR A 10 -7.43 19.70 -0.69
CA THR A 10 -6.52 18.57 -0.52
C THR A 10 -6.98 17.70 0.65
N THR A 11 -6.25 16.61 0.89
CA THR A 11 -6.46 15.73 2.06
C THR A 11 -5.17 15.65 2.87
N THR A 12 -5.28 15.56 4.18
CA THR A 12 -4.19 15.33 5.13
C THR A 12 -4.60 14.27 6.14
N GLY A 13 -3.81 14.03 7.18
CA GLY A 13 -4.18 13.13 8.26
C GLY A 13 -2.98 12.71 9.06
N HIS A 14 -3.22 11.71 9.89
CA HIS A 14 -2.21 10.91 10.56
C HIS A 14 -2.81 9.52 10.78
N HIS A 15 -2.02 8.57 11.26
CA HIS A 15 -2.50 7.24 11.62
C HIS A 15 -3.78 7.30 12.48
N LEU A 16 -4.80 6.52 12.11
CA LEU A 16 -6.15 6.48 12.71
C LEU A 16 -7.08 7.65 12.34
N ARG A 17 -6.61 8.62 11.54
CA ARG A 17 -7.38 9.79 11.07
C ARG A 17 -6.95 10.23 9.67
N GLU A 18 -6.90 9.28 8.76
CA GLU A 18 -6.44 9.47 7.40
C GLU A 18 -7.41 10.33 6.57
N ARG A 19 -6.88 11.03 5.57
CA ARG A 19 -7.65 11.69 4.50
C ARG A 19 -8.66 12.75 4.96
N SER A 20 -8.35 13.44 6.05
CA SER A 20 -9.07 14.63 6.51
C SER A 20 -8.99 15.77 5.47
N PRO A 21 -10.12 16.35 5.03
CA PRO A 21 -10.13 17.39 4.01
C PRO A 21 -9.54 18.72 4.52
N GLN A 22 -8.81 19.42 3.65
CA GLN A 22 -8.29 20.77 3.89
C GLN A 22 -8.66 21.69 2.74
N ARG A 23 -9.24 22.86 3.05
CA ARG A 23 -9.56 23.89 2.05
C ARG A 23 -8.76 25.15 2.29
N GLN A 24 -8.31 25.78 1.21
CA GLN A 24 -7.60 27.05 1.24
C GLN A 24 -7.80 27.82 -0.07
N ASP A 25 -7.57 29.13 -0.06
CA ASP A 25 -7.66 29.95 -1.27
C ASP A 25 -6.57 29.58 -2.29
N PHE A 26 -6.90 29.61 -3.59
CA PHE A 26 -5.96 29.48 -4.70
C PHE A 26 -5.49 30.86 -5.16
N THR A 27 -4.41 31.32 -4.55
CA THR A 27 -3.83 32.66 -4.79
C THR A 27 -2.84 32.66 -5.96
N ILE A 28 -2.34 33.85 -6.33
CA ILE A 28 -1.14 33.97 -7.16
C ILE A 28 0.04 33.38 -6.40
N GLY A 29 0.85 32.57 -7.09
CA GLY A 29 1.94 31.78 -6.52
C GLY A 29 1.71 30.28 -6.70
N ARG A 30 2.50 29.49 -5.97
CA ARG A 30 2.48 28.02 -6.03
C ARG A 30 2.08 27.44 -4.69
N PHE A 31 1.05 26.62 -4.71
CA PHE A 31 0.78 25.62 -3.68
C PHE A 31 1.44 24.30 -4.11
N ALA A 32 2.18 23.66 -3.22
CA ALA A 32 2.75 22.35 -3.45
C ALA A 32 2.62 21.50 -2.19
N LYS A 33 2.29 20.23 -2.37
CA LYS A 33 2.27 19.23 -1.32
C LYS A 33 3.08 18.02 -1.75
N ALA A 34 4.23 17.86 -1.12
CA ALA A 34 5.17 16.79 -1.41
C ALA A 34 5.10 15.70 -0.34
N SER A 35 5.28 14.45 -0.77
CA SER A 35 5.56 13.29 0.08
C SER A 35 7.01 12.90 -0.15
N MET A 36 7.83 12.95 0.90
CA MET A 36 9.29 12.82 0.82
C MET A 36 9.82 11.69 1.72
N ALA A 37 8.95 10.76 2.12
CA ALA A 37 9.26 9.70 3.08
C ALA A 37 9.47 8.32 2.42
N GLY A 38 9.79 8.32 1.12
CA GLY A 38 9.87 7.15 0.23
C GLY A 38 8.53 6.50 -0.11
N ARG A 39 7.43 7.00 0.46
CA ARG A 39 6.05 6.68 0.10
C ARG A 39 5.10 7.82 0.48
N PRO A 40 3.90 7.90 -0.12
CA PRO A 40 2.78 8.64 0.46
C PRO A 40 2.49 8.11 1.86
N ASP A 41 2.31 9.01 2.83
CA ASP A 41 1.92 8.67 4.19
C ASP A 41 0.47 9.09 4.50
N PHE A 42 0.02 8.91 5.74
CA PHE A 42 -1.33 9.24 6.17
C PHE A 42 -1.72 10.72 5.93
N ASP A 43 -0.72 11.60 5.84
CA ASP A 43 -0.88 13.02 5.53
C ASP A 43 -0.87 13.33 4.03
N ALA A 44 -0.55 12.36 3.17
CA ALA A 44 -0.48 12.56 1.73
C ALA A 44 -1.85 12.88 1.12
N THR A 45 -1.82 13.67 0.05
CA THR A 45 -3.04 14.03 -0.68
C THR A 45 -3.31 13.04 -1.79
N LEU A 46 -4.49 12.41 -1.74
CA LEU A 46 -4.92 11.51 -2.82
C LEU A 46 -5.24 12.29 -4.11
N LEU A 47 -6.02 13.36 -3.98
CA LEU A 47 -6.44 14.24 -5.09
C LEU A 47 -6.19 15.69 -4.71
N LEU A 48 -5.47 16.41 -5.58
CA LEU A 48 -5.46 17.86 -5.56
C LEU A 48 -6.66 18.35 -6.37
N ASN A 49 -7.61 19.00 -5.72
CA ASN A 49 -8.78 19.57 -6.37
C ASN A 49 -8.70 21.09 -6.35
N VAL A 50 -9.08 21.73 -7.45
CA VAL A 50 -9.15 23.19 -7.57
C VAL A 50 -10.48 23.56 -8.23
N GLY A 51 -11.22 24.48 -7.63
CA GLY A 51 -12.55 24.82 -8.10
C GLY A 51 -13.04 26.17 -7.63
N GLU A 52 -14.27 26.52 -7.99
CA GLU A 52 -14.95 27.74 -7.55
C GLU A 52 -15.04 27.80 -6.02
N LYS A 53 -14.90 28.98 -5.42
CA LYS A 53 -14.92 29.10 -3.96
C LYS A 53 -16.21 28.52 -3.38
N GLY A 54 -16.07 27.53 -2.48
CA GLY A 54 -17.19 26.84 -1.86
C GLY A 54 -17.74 25.67 -2.66
N PHE A 55 -17.05 25.17 -3.71
CA PHE A 55 -17.50 23.99 -4.45
C PHE A 55 -17.81 22.82 -3.50
N GLY A 56 -18.90 22.11 -3.78
CA GLY A 56 -19.42 21.06 -2.92
C GLY A 56 -19.35 19.68 -3.57
N PHE A 57 -20.09 18.75 -2.98
CA PHE A 57 -20.25 17.42 -3.59
C PHE A 57 -21.06 17.45 -4.88
N THR A 58 -22.01 18.37 -5.01
CA THR A 58 -23.00 18.39 -6.10
C THR A 58 -23.04 19.72 -6.86
N HIS A 59 -22.10 20.63 -6.62
CA HIS A 59 -22.09 21.95 -7.26
C HIS A 59 -20.68 22.54 -7.34
N GLY A 60 -20.52 23.51 -8.25
CA GLY A 60 -19.28 24.22 -8.50
C GLY A 60 -18.34 23.43 -9.40
N ASN A 61 -17.68 24.11 -10.34
CA ASN A 61 -16.70 23.47 -11.19
C ASN A 61 -15.47 23.01 -10.39
N VAL A 62 -15.05 21.75 -10.57
CA VAL A 62 -13.89 21.15 -9.90
C VAL A 62 -12.97 20.51 -10.92
N TYR A 63 -11.68 20.82 -10.82
CA TYR A 63 -10.59 20.25 -11.60
C TYR A 63 -9.66 19.49 -10.67
N SER A 64 -9.31 18.26 -11.01
CA SER A 64 -8.59 17.36 -10.10
C SER A 64 -7.39 16.72 -10.77
N ALA A 65 -6.33 16.52 -10.01
CA ALA A 65 -5.11 15.84 -10.42
C ALA A 65 -4.67 14.80 -9.38
N HIS A 66 -4.16 13.66 -9.86
CA HIS A 66 -3.56 12.58 -9.09
C HIS A 66 -2.26 12.13 -9.74
N VAL A 67 -1.19 11.95 -8.96
CA VAL A 67 0.04 11.31 -9.44
C VAL A 67 -0.08 9.82 -9.14
N ALA A 68 -0.11 8.97 -10.16
CA ALA A 68 -0.19 7.52 -10.02
C ALA A 68 1.20 6.94 -9.67
N TRP A 69 1.68 7.28 -8.48
CA TRP A 69 3.00 6.92 -7.96
C TRP A 69 2.95 6.66 -6.46
N SER A 70 3.69 5.64 -6.01
CA SER A 70 3.72 5.22 -4.60
C SER A 70 5.03 5.56 -3.89
N GLY A 71 5.95 6.24 -4.56
CA GLY A 71 7.19 6.75 -3.96
C GLY A 71 7.10 8.24 -3.60
N ASN A 72 8.26 8.89 -3.51
CA ASN A 72 8.33 10.34 -3.35
C ASN A 72 7.62 11.04 -4.50
N SER A 73 6.72 11.98 -4.18
CA SER A 73 5.87 12.64 -5.17
C SER A 73 5.46 14.03 -4.72
N VAL A 74 5.00 14.85 -5.67
CA VAL A 74 4.46 16.18 -5.42
C VAL A 74 3.19 16.40 -6.23
N LEU A 75 2.16 16.93 -5.57
CA LEU A 75 1.01 17.56 -6.22
C LEU A 75 1.15 19.08 -6.08
N SER A 76 0.82 19.82 -7.14
CA SER A 76 1.02 21.27 -7.21
C SER A 76 -0.10 21.98 -7.96
N ALA A 77 -0.49 23.15 -7.44
CA ALA A 77 -1.34 24.13 -8.12
C ALA A 77 -0.58 25.46 -8.20
N GLU A 78 -0.42 26.02 -9.39
CA GLU A 78 0.30 27.28 -9.59
C GLU A 78 -0.51 28.25 -10.46
N ARG A 79 -0.51 29.52 -10.05
CA ARG A 79 -1.10 30.63 -10.81
C ARG A 79 -0.12 31.79 -10.86
N LEU A 80 0.20 32.26 -12.06
CA LEU A 80 1.00 33.47 -12.27
C LEU A 80 0.09 34.62 -12.72
N PRO A 81 0.50 35.89 -12.57
CA PRO A 81 -0.35 37.05 -12.89
C PRO A 81 -0.87 37.10 -14.34
N TYR A 82 -0.14 36.49 -15.27
CA TYR A 82 -0.40 36.59 -16.72
C TYR A 82 -0.67 35.24 -17.38
N THR A 83 -0.83 34.15 -16.61
CA THR A 83 -1.06 32.81 -17.15
C THR A 83 -2.28 32.17 -16.52
N SER A 84 -2.90 31.24 -17.26
CA SER A 84 -3.88 30.33 -16.70
C SER A 84 -3.27 29.55 -15.53
N GLY A 85 -4.08 29.26 -14.52
CA GLY A 85 -3.64 28.39 -13.43
C GLY A 85 -3.37 26.98 -13.96
N VAL A 86 -2.37 26.30 -13.41
CA VAL A 86 -2.01 24.92 -13.75
C VAL A 86 -2.10 24.07 -12.50
N ILE A 87 -2.63 22.86 -12.65
CA ILE A 87 -2.57 21.82 -11.61
C ILE A 87 -1.85 20.61 -12.19
N GLY A 88 -1.10 19.91 -11.37
CA GLY A 88 -0.39 18.71 -11.78
C GLY A 88 0.50 18.16 -10.69
N GLY A 89 1.48 17.37 -11.09
CA GLY A 89 2.38 16.70 -10.18
C GLY A 89 3.27 15.70 -10.89
N GLY A 90 4.14 15.05 -10.10
CA GLY A 90 5.03 14.00 -10.54
C GLY A 90 5.71 13.35 -9.34
N GLU A 91 6.59 12.42 -9.62
CA GLU A 91 7.62 11.93 -8.71
C GLU A 91 8.57 13.05 -8.27
N VAL A 92 9.17 12.90 -7.09
CA VAL A 92 10.28 13.74 -6.66
C VAL A 92 11.51 12.86 -6.59
N LEU A 93 12.49 13.16 -7.43
CA LEU A 93 13.75 12.44 -7.50
C LEU A 93 14.82 13.13 -6.67
N PHE A 94 15.58 12.35 -5.90
CA PHE A 94 16.84 12.80 -5.32
C PHE A 94 17.96 12.80 -6.37
N GLY A 95 19.01 13.58 -6.09
CA GLY A 95 20.19 13.64 -6.95
C GLY A 95 20.82 12.26 -7.11
N GLY A 96 21.00 11.82 -8.35
CA GLY A 96 21.60 10.52 -8.67
C GLY A 96 20.60 9.36 -8.84
N GLU A 97 19.33 9.51 -8.45
CA GLU A 97 18.33 8.45 -8.65
C GLU A 97 18.09 8.16 -10.14
N ILE A 98 18.18 9.19 -10.99
CA ILE A 98 18.15 9.05 -12.44
C ILE A 98 19.38 9.75 -13.03
N SER A 99 20.18 8.99 -13.78
CA SER A 99 21.27 9.47 -14.62
C SER A 99 21.12 8.84 -15.99
N LEU A 100 21.09 9.67 -17.04
CA LEU A 100 20.91 9.21 -18.42
C LEU A 100 22.19 9.44 -19.22
N ALA A 101 22.68 8.39 -19.86
CA ALA A 101 23.69 8.48 -20.90
C ALA A 101 23.07 9.05 -22.20
N ASN A 102 23.93 9.36 -23.18
CA ASN A 102 23.47 9.81 -24.49
C ASN A 102 22.57 8.74 -25.14
N GLY A 103 21.35 9.13 -25.52
CA GLY A 103 20.38 8.24 -26.17
C GLY A 103 19.48 7.48 -25.20
N GLU A 104 19.71 7.56 -23.88
CA GLU A 104 18.79 6.99 -22.90
C GLU A 104 17.57 7.88 -22.68
N SER A 105 16.49 7.29 -22.21
CA SER A 105 15.23 7.97 -21.94
C SER A 105 14.69 7.58 -20.57
N TYR A 106 13.90 8.46 -19.98
CA TYR A 106 13.23 8.24 -18.72
C TYR A 106 11.73 8.48 -18.89
N THR A 107 10.91 7.64 -18.26
CA THR A 107 9.45 7.75 -18.28
C THR A 107 8.97 8.11 -16.89
N THR A 108 8.25 9.23 -16.79
CA THR A 108 7.63 9.69 -15.54
C THR A 108 6.39 8.82 -15.23
N PRO A 109 5.91 8.80 -13.98
CA PRO A 109 4.61 8.26 -13.63
C PRO A 109 3.48 8.99 -14.35
N TRP A 110 2.32 8.35 -14.39
CA TRP A 110 1.12 8.95 -14.96
C TRP A 110 0.56 10.06 -14.07
N LEU A 111 0.27 11.21 -14.65
CA LEU A 111 -0.59 12.22 -14.05
C LEU A 111 -2.02 12.03 -14.56
N VAL A 112 -2.93 11.67 -13.66
CA VAL A 112 -4.34 11.41 -13.99
C VAL A 112 -5.18 12.63 -13.61
N GLY A 113 -5.82 13.23 -14.62
CA GLY A 113 -6.68 14.41 -14.46
C GLY A 113 -8.16 14.08 -14.57
N SER A 114 -8.99 14.86 -13.89
CA SER A 114 -10.45 14.85 -14.09
C SER A 114 -11.04 16.26 -13.91
N TYR A 115 -12.27 16.43 -14.36
CA TYR A 115 -13.08 17.62 -14.18
C TYR A 115 -14.50 17.18 -13.85
N GLY A 116 -15.28 17.99 -13.15
CA GLY A 116 -16.72 17.81 -13.00
C GLY A 116 -17.44 18.95 -12.28
N GLU A 117 -18.78 18.92 -12.34
CA GLU A 117 -19.62 19.79 -11.53
C GLU A 117 -19.83 19.12 -10.16
N GLY A 118 -19.08 19.60 -9.17
CA GLY A 118 -18.99 19.01 -7.83
C GLY A 118 -18.10 17.78 -7.73
N LEU A 119 -17.75 17.43 -6.49
CA LEU A 119 -16.85 16.30 -6.18
C LEU A 119 -17.45 14.94 -6.55
N ASN A 120 -18.78 14.79 -6.57
CA ASN A 120 -19.43 13.53 -6.92
C ASN A 120 -19.13 13.12 -8.36
N GLU A 121 -19.17 14.06 -9.30
CA GLU A 121 -18.86 13.74 -10.69
C GLU A 121 -17.38 13.40 -10.89
N VAL A 122 -16.48 14.17 -10.26
CA VAL A 122 -15.04 13.89 -10.25
C VAL A 122 -14.80 12.47 -9.71
N ALA A 123 -15.36 12.15 -8.55
CA ALA A 123 -15.24 10.83 -7.92
C ALA A 123 -15.82 9.74 -8.82
N ALA A 124 -17.00 9.94 -9.41
CA ALA A 124 -17.61 8.99 -10.33
C ALA A 124 -16.74 8.71 -11.56
N ARG A 125 -16.08 9.74 -12.12
CA ARG A 125 -15.14 9.59 -13.25
C ARG A 125 -13.90 8.78 -12.85
N PHE A 126 -13.26 9.09 -11.72
CA PHE A 126 -12.12 8.31 -11.22
C PHE A 126 -12.51 6.86 -10.89
N HIS A 127 -13.65 6.65 -10.20
CA HIS A 127 -14.16 5.31 -9.93
C HIS A 127 -14.47 4.53 -11.20
N GLY A 128 -15.08 5.18 -12.20
CA GLY A 128 -15.35 4.58 -13.51
C GLY A 128 -14.06 4.16 -14.22
N TYR A 129 -13.06 5.03 -14.20
CA TYR A 129 -11.72 4.76 -14.75
C TYR A 129 -11.06 3.55 -14.08
N ILE A 130 -10.93 3.56 -12.76
CA ILE A 130 -10.27 2.47 -12.01
C ILE A 130 -11.02 1.14 -12.15
N ARG A 131 -12.36 1.14 -12.10
CA ARG A 131 -13.15 -0.09 -12.32
C ARG A 131 -12.96 -0.65 -13.73
N ARG A 132 -12.79 0.21 -14.74
CA ARG A 132 -12.48 -0.22 -16.11
C ARG A 132 -11.07 -0.79 -16.19
N VAL A 133 -10.06 -0.08 -15.72
CA VAL A 133 -8.66 -0.55 -15.69
C VAL A 133 -8.56 -1.91 -14.99
N HIS A 134 -9.19 -2.06 -13.83
CA HIS A 134 -9.21 -3.31 -13.09
C HIS A 134 -9.88 -4.45 -13.87
N ARG A 135 -11.03 -4.21 -14.51
CA ARG A 135 -11.70 -5.21 -15.35
C ARG A 135 -10.82 -5.62 -16.53
N ASP A 136 -10.21 -4.66 -17.22
CA ASP A 136 -9.37 -4.92 -18.38
C ASP A 136 -8.13 -5.73 -17.97
N TRP A 137 -7.55 -5.41 -16.80
CA TRP A 137 -6.45 -6.18 -16.21
C TRP A 137 -6.87 -7.63 -15.88
N LEU A 138 -8.04 -7.83 -15.27
CA LEU A 138 -8.56 -9.18 -14.99
C LEU A 138 -8.72 -10.00 -16.28
N VAL A 139 -9.28 -9.41 -17.34
CA VAL A 139 -9.42 -10.06 -18.66
C VAL A 139 -8.06 -10.41 -19.24
N ALA A 140 -7.10 -9.48 -19.21
CA ALA A 140 -5.76 -9.70 -19.74
C ALA A 140 -5.01 -10.85 -19.02
N HIS A 141 -5.34 -11.11 -17.75
CA HIS A 141 -4.74 -12.18 -16.95
C HIS A 141 -5.64 -13.42 -16.85
N ASN A 142 -6.72 -13.48 -17.63
CA ASN A 142 -7.67 -14.59 -17.64
C ASN A 142 -8.27 -14.91 -16.26
N ILE A 143 -8.48 -13.86 -15.44
CA ILE A 143 -9.08 -13.95 -14.11
C ILE A 143 -10.56 -13.58 -14.21
N ALA A 144 -11.43 -14.48 -13.78
CA ALA A 144 -12.87 -14.21 -13.77
C ALA A 144 -13.20 -13.07 -12.78
N PRO A 145 -14.00 -12.07 -13.19
CA PRO A 145 -14.44 -11.03 -12.28
C PRO A 145 -15.38 -11.61 -11.23
N LYS A 146 -15.13 -11.28 -9.96
CA LYS A 146 -16.03 -11.59 -8.84
C LYS A 146 -16.14 -10.38 -7.91
N PRO A 147 -17.25 -10.26 -7.14
CA PRO A 147 -17.31 -9.33 -6.02
C PRO A 147 -16.13 -9.53 -5.06
N ARG A 148 -15.73 -8.48 -4.34
CA ARG A 148 -14.71 -8.61 -3.30
C ARG A 148 -15.32 -9.35 -2.10
N PRO A 149 -14.73 -10.48 -1.64
CA PRO A 149 -15.26 -11.27 -0.55
C PRO A 149 -15.38 -10.49 0.76
N VAL A 150 -16.39 -10.81 1.57
CA VAL A 150 -16.43 -10.43 3.00
C VAL A 150 -15.32 -11.18 3.74
N ILE A 151 -14.51 -10.43 4.50
CA ILE A 151 -13.27 -10.93 5.12
C ILE A 151 -13.43 -10.99 6.64
N LEU A 152 -12.97 -12.08 7.24
CA LEU A 152 -12.54 -12.11 8.64
C LEU A 152 -11.01 -12.11 8.68
N ASN A 153 -10.42 -11.19 9.43
CA ASN A 153 -8.98 -11.10 9.66
C ASN A 153 -8.68 -11.40 11.13
N THR A 154 -7.63 -12.17 11.40
CA THR A 154 -7.34 -12.65 12.75
C THR A 154 -6.62 -11.63 13.65
N TRP A 155 -6.14 -10.50 13.12
CA TRP A 155 -5.26 -9.58 13.84
C TRP A 155 -5.79 -9.15 15.21
N GLU A 156 -6.92 -8.45 15.28
CA GLU A 156 -7.48 -8.01 16.57
C GLU A 156 -8.15 -9.13 17.37
N ALA A 157 -8.31 -10.32 16.77
CA ALA A 157 -8.91 -11.47 17.44
C ALA A 157 -7.90 -12.22 18.32
N VAL A 158 -6.65 -12.33 17.87
CA VAL A 158 -5.61 -13.12 18.57
C VAL A 158 -4.24 -12.43 18.66
N TYR A 159 -4.01 -11.32 17.95
CA TYR A 159 -2.69 -10.73 17.76
C TYR A 159 -1.65 -11.80 17.40
N PHE A 160 -0.60 -11.98 18.20
CA PHE A 160 0.46 -12.98 17.97
C PHE A 160 0.19 -14.35 18.62
N ASP A 161 -0.89 -14.50 19.38
CA ASP A 161 -1.23 -15.72 20.14
C ASP A 161 -1.95 -16.74 19.25
N HIS A 162 -1.24 -17.21 18.23
CA HIS A 162 -1.78 -18.14 17.23
C HIS A 162 -1.88 -19.56 17.81
N ASP A 163 -3.06 -20.17 17.68
CA ASP A 163 -3.34 -21.56 18.02
C ASP A 163 -4.29 -22.16 16.99
N TYR A 164 -3.97 -23.36 16.48
CA TYR A 164 -4.74 -24.03 15.43
C TYR A 164 -6.20 -24.23 15.83
N ASP A 165 -6.47 -24.78 17.02
CA ASP A 165 -7.83 -25.12 17.44
C ASP A 165 -8.67 -23.84 17.62
N THR A 166 -8.05 -22.76 18.07
CA THR A 166 -8.67 -21.44 18.20
C THR A 166 -9.03 -20.85 16.84
N LEU A 167 -8.12 -20.89 15.86
CA LEU A 167 -8.40 -20.39 14.51
C LEU A 167 -9.42 -21.25 13.77
N VAL A 168 -9.47 -22.57 13.99
CA VAL A 168 -10.53 -23.45 13.47
C VAL A 168 -11.90 -23.05 14.02
N ARG A 169 -12.03 -22.83 15.34
CA ARG A 169 -13.30 -22.36 15.94
C ARG A 169 -13.71 -20.99 15.39
N LEU A 170 -12.74 -20.11 15.12
CA LEU A 170 -13.00 -18.80 14.51
C LEU A 170 -13.46 -18.95 13.05
N ALA A 171 -12.87 -19.87 12.29
CA ALA A 171 -13.29 -20.19 10.93
C ALA A 171 -14.71 -20.78 10.90
N ASP A 172 -15.09 -21.65 11.84
CA ASP A 172 -16.47 -22.13 11.99
C ASP A 172 -17.46 -20.97 12.18
N LYS A 173 -17.13 -20.01 13.06
CA LYS A 173 -17.97 -18.82 13.30
C LYS A 173 -18.02 -17.89 12.10
N ALA A 174 -16.93 -17.79 11.33
CA ALA A 174 -16.88 -17.03 10.10
C ALA A 174 -17.90 -17.57 9.08
N VAL A 175 -17.91 -18.90 8.87
CA VAL A 175 -18.85 -19.58 7.96
C VAL A 175 -20.30 -19.39 8.42
N GLU A 176 -20.58 -19.57 9.71
CA GLU A 176 -21.92 -19.35 10.29
C GLU A 176 -22.43 -17.91 10.04
N SER A 177 -21.51 -16.94 9.91
CA SER A 177 -21.80 -15.52 9.70
C SER A 177 -21.79 -15.11 8.22
N GLY A 178 -21.54 -16.04 7.29
CA GLY A 178 -21.47 -15.74 5.85
C GLY A 178 -20.17 -15.05 5.40
N VAL A 179 -19.08 -15.18 6.16
CA VAL A 179 -17.75 -14.75 5.73
C VAL A 179 -17.30 -15.60 4.56
N GLU A 180 -16.66 -14.98 3.58
CA GLU A 180 -16.24 -15.61 2.33
C GLU A 180 -14.71 -15.78 2.25
N ARG A 181 -13.95 -15.10 3.12
CA ARG A 181 -12.49 -15.18 3.19
C ARG A 181 -11.99 -15.11 4.63
N PHE A 182 -11.08 -16.00 4.98
CA PHE A 182 -10.39 -16.05 6.27
C PHE A 182 -8.91 -15.67 6.10
N VAL A 183 -8.45 -14.64 6.81
CA VAL A 183 -7.08 -14.11 6.66
C VAL A 183 -6.31 -14.28 7.96
N VAL A 184 -5.25 -15.08 7.91
CA VAL A 184 -4.26 -15.20 8.99
C VAL A 184 -3.31 -14.00 8.90
N ASP A 185 -3.30 -13.21 9.96
CA ASP A 185 -2.49 -11.98 10.05
C ASP A 185 -1.07 -12.22 10.60
N ASP A 186 -0.37 -11.16 10.99
CA ASP A 186 1.02 -11.17 11.48
C ASP A 186 1.25 -12.22 12.59
N GLY A 187 2.43 -12.85 12.58
CA GLY A 187 2.83 -13.85 13.59
C GLY A 187 2.93 -15.30 13.12
N TRP A 188 2.64 -15.64 11.87
CA TRP A 188 2.73 -17.03 11.36
C TRP A 188 4.17 -17.52 11.05
N PHE A 189 5.13 -16.61 10.98
CA PHE A 189 6.47 -16.84 10.45
C PHE A 189 7.59 -16.70 11.48
N GLY A 190 8.74 -17.31 11.18
CA GLY A 190 10.01 -17.14 11.92
C GLY A 190 9.86 -17.08 13.45
N ALA A 191 10.55 -16.10 14.05
CA ALA A 191 10.50 -15.81 15.49
C ALA A 191 9.41 -14.78 15.88
N ARG A 192 8.42 -14.52 15.02
CA ARG A 192 7.47 -13.40 15.11
C ARG A 192 6.41 -13.56 16.22
N ARG A 193 6.81 -13.55 17.49
CA ARG A 193 5.90 -13.62 18.64
C ARG A 193 5.44 -12.25 19.15
N ASP A 194 6.10 -11.20 18.69
CA ASP A 194 5.74 -9.80 18.87
C ASP A 194 6.24 -8.99 17.66
N ASP A 195 6.17 -7.65 17.73
CA ASP A 195 6.60 -6.79 16.63
C ASP A 195 8.11 -6.48 16.58
N THR A 196 8.93 -7.11 17.42
CA THR A 196 10.36 -6.78 17.59
C THR A 196 11.32 -7.71 16.83
N ALA A 197 10.84 -8.87 16.38
CA ALA A 197 11.66 -9.90 15.72
C ALA A 197 10.96 -10.56 14.52
N GLY A 198 11.76 -11.24 13.69
CA GLY A 198 11.28 -12.16 12.65
C GLY A 198 10.94 -11.56 11.29
N LEU A 199 10.70 -10.24 11.15
CA LEU A 199 10.52 -9.64 9.82
C LEU A 199 11.76 -9.89 8.96
N GLY A 200 11.54 -10.34 7.74
CA GLY A 200 12.58 -10.82 6.82
C GLY A 200 12.65 -12.34 6.73
N ASP A 201 12.20 -13.08 7.76
CA ASP A 201 12.28 -14.56 7.81
C ASP A 201 10.93 -15.18 7.39
N TRP A 202 10.65 -15.19 6.09
CA TRP A 202 9.37 -15.64 5.50
C TRP A 202 9.21 -17.17 5.42
N GLN A 203 9.58 -17.87 6.49
CA GLN A 203 9.37 -19.31 6.67
C GLN A 203 8.31 -19.55 7.75
N ILE A 204 7.47 -20.57 7.56
CA ILE A 204 6.45 -20.95 8.55
C ILE A 204 7.15 -21.30 9.87
N SER A 205 6.69 -20.70 10.96
CA SER A 205 7.22 -20.96 12.30
C SER A 205 6.76 -22.34 12.78
N GLN A 206 7.65 -23.32 12.85
CA GLN A 206 7.31 -24.69 13.28
C GLN A 206 6.99 -24.80 14.77
N ASP A 207 7.40 -23.80 15.58
CA ASP A 207 7.02 -23.70 16.98
C ASP A 207 5.54 -23.35 17.18
N VAL A 208 4.93 -22.69 16.19
CA VAL A 208 3.51 -22.28 16.19
C VAL A 208 2.66 -23.17 15.29
N TRP A 209 3.21 -23.51 14.13
CA TRP A 209 2.54 -24.27 13.07
C TRP A 209 3.37 -25.52 12.74
N PRO A 210 3.40 -26.51 13.64
CA PRO A 210 4.15 -27.73 13.40
C PRO A 210 3.55 -28.51 12.22
N ASP A 211 4.42 -29.18 11.47
CA ASP A 211 3.99 -30.08 10.40
C ASP A 211 3.00 -31.16 10.92
N GLY A 212 2.04 -31.54 10.07
CA GLY A 212 0.98 -32.50 10.39
C GLY A 212 -0.40 -31.85 10.52
N ASP A 213 -1.25 -32.45 11.36
CA ASP A 213 -2.69 -32.16 11.43
C ASP A 213 -3.03 -30.76 12.00
N LYS A 214 -2.03 -30.08 12.59
CA LYS A 214 -2.17 -28.71 13.13
C LYS A 214 -1.23 -27.70 12.46
N SER A 215 -0.79 -28.00 11.24
CA SER A 215 0.03 -27.09 10.43
C SER A 215 -0.79 -25.91 9.88
N LEU A 216 -0.10 -24.87 9.42
CA LEU A 216 -0.73 -23.75 8.70
C LEU A 216 -1.42 -24.24 7.41
N LYS A 217 -0.84 -25.26 6.75
CA LYS A 217 -1.45 -25.93 5.60
C LYS A 217 -2.75 -26.64 5.98
N ALA A 218 -2.79 -27.34 7.11
CA ALA A 218 -4.01 -27.96 7.60
C ALA A 218 -5.12 -26.93 7.89
N LEU A 219 -4.75 -25.73 8.35
CA LEU A 219 -5.71 -24.64 8.54
C LEU A 219 -6.22 -24.09 7.20
N ALA A 220 -5.32 -23.86 6.23
CA ALA A 220 -5.71 -23.43 4.89
C ALA A 220 -6.67 -24.44 4.24
N ASP A 221 -6.34 -25.73 4.29
CA ASP A 221 -7.19 -26.81 3.78
C ASP A 221 -8.55 -26.87 4.48
N TYR A 222 -8.57 -26.64 5.79
CA TYR A 222 -9.81 -26.57 6.56
C TYR A 222 -10.70 -25.40 6.09
N VAL A 223 -10.11 -24.20 5.94
CA VAL A 223 -10.79 -22.99 5.44
C VAL A 223 -11.36 -23.22 4.03
N HIS A 224 -10.57 -23.77 3.13
CA HIS A 224 -11.03 -24.14 1.78
C HIS A 224 -12.12 -25.19 1.81
N GLY A 225 -12.01 -26.20 2.69
CA GLY A 225 -13.02 -27.25 2.88
C GLY A 225 -14.36 -26.72 3.38
N LYS A 226 -14.39 -25.54 3.98
CA LYS A 226 -15.60 -24.79 4.37
C LYS A 226 -16.15 -23.89 3.26
N GLY A 227 -15.49 -23.83 2.11
CA GLY A 227 -15.87 -22.99 0.98
C GLY A 227 -15.46 -21.52 1.10
N MET A 228 -14.54 -21.19 2.02
CA MET A 228 -13.96 -19.85 2.14
C MET A 228 -12.61 -19.78 1.43
N GLU A 229 -12.24 -18.57 0.98
CA GLU A 229 -10.89 -18.25 0.54
C GLU A 229 -9.91 -18.17 1.72
N PHE A 230 -8.68 -18.64 1.52
CA PHE A 230 -7.61 -18.49 2.49
C PHE A 230 -6.71 -17.30 2.13
N GLY A 231 -6.45 -16.42 3.09
CA GLY A 231 -5.52 -15.30 2.91
C GLY A 231 -4.44 -15.26 3.97
N LEU A 232 -3.32 -14.65 3.60
CA LEU A 232 -2.14 -14.55 4.46
C LEU A 232 -1.54 -13.13 4.42
N TRP A 233 -1.07 -12.67 5.57
CA TRP A 233 -0.39 -11.39 5.71
C TRP A 233 1.11 -11.48 5.40
N PHE A 234 1.63 -10.44 4.75
CA PHE A 234 3.05 -10.23 4.48
C PHE A 234 3.42 -8.75 4.66
N GLU A 235 4.67 -8.48 5.04
CA GLU A 235 5.28 -7.14 5.04
C GLU A 235 6.67 -7.20 4.38
N PRO A 236 6.73 -7.51 3.06
CA PRO A 236 7.93 -8.00 2.39
C PRO A 236 9.10 -7.01 2.37
N GLU A 237 8.80 -5.72 2.49
CA GLU A 237 9.76 -4.63 2.44
C GLU A 237 10.48 -4.39 3.78
N MET A 238 10.16 -5.13 4.84
CA MET A 238 10.69 -4.89 6.18
C MET A 238 11.54 -6.02 6.71
N VAL A 239 12.45 -5.66 7.60
CA VAL A 239 13.37 -6.56 8.28
C VAL A 239 13.59 -6.12 9.73
N ASN A 240 13.53 -7.06 10.68
CA ASN A 240 13.94 -6.78 12.06
C ASN A 240 15.46 -7.00 12.20
N PRO A 241 16.19 -6.18 12.99
CA PRO A 241 17.58 -6.49 13.34
C PRO A 241 17.76 -7.86 13.98
N ASP A 242 16.73 -8.34 14.70
CA ASP A 242 16.63 -9.72 15.16
C ASP A 242 15.86 -10.60 14.14
N SER A 243 16.54 -10.93 13.05
CA SER A 243 16.10 -11.88 12.01
C SER A 243 17.33 -12.57 11.41
N ASN A 244 17.14 -13.74 10.79
CA ASN A 244 18.21 -14.41 10.06
C ASN A 244 18.61 -13.60 8.83
N LEU A 245 17.64 -13.05 8.08
CA LEU A 245 17.91 -12.17 6.94
C LEU A 245 18.89 -11.05 7.31
N PHE A 246 18.65 -10.34 8.42
CA PHE A 246 19.53 -9.25 8.84
C PHE A 246 20.92 -9.73 9.23
N ARG A 247 21.04 -10.88 9.91
CA ARG A 247 22.32 -11.44 10.35
C ARG A 247 23.17 -11.93 9.18
N GLU A 248 22.54 -12.60 8.22
CA GLU A 248 23.20 -13.23 7.07
C GLU A 248 23.48 -12.24 5.94
N HIS A 249 22.55 -11.29 5.73
CA HIS A 249 22.59 -10.31 4.65
C HIS A 249 22.38 -8.88 5.16
N PRO A 250 23.28 -8.36 6.03
CA PRO A 250 23.16 -6.99 6.52
C PRO A 250 23.30 -5.96 5.40
N ASP A 251 23.85 -6.33 4.24
CA ASP A 251 23.95 -5.51 3.02
C ASP A 251 22.62 -5.37 2.26
N TRP A 252 21.62 -6.20 2.53
CA TRP A 252 20.28 -6.09 1.94
C TRP A 252 19.39 -5.06 2.64
N VAL A 253 19.90 -4.32 3.61
CA VAL A 253 19.14 -3.33 4.39
C VAL A 253 19.45 -1.94 3.87
N LEU A 254 18.42 -1.13 3.62
CA LEU A 254 18.60 0.28 3.27
C LEU A 254 19.32 1.03 4.37
N LYS A 255 20.44 1.67 4.01
CA LYS A 255 21.29 2.42 4.93
C LYS A 255 21.66 3.78 4.35
N PRO A 256 21.58 4.86 5.15
CA PRO A 256 22.07 6.17 4.74
C PRO A 256 23.59 6.20 4.55
N THR A 257 24.33 5.37 5.29
CA THR A 257 25.78 5.17 5.13
C THR A 257 26.14 3.74 5.52
N ALA A 258 27.28 3.22 5.03
CA ALA A 258 27.69 1.82 5.26
C ALA A 258 27.62 1.35 6.73
N ASN A 259 27.91 2.26 7.68
CA ASN A 259 28.02 1.95 9.11
C ASN A 259 26.87 2.50 9.97
N ARG A 260 25.78 2.99 9.36
CA ARG A 260 24.66 3.59 10.10
C ARG A 260 23.33 3.05 9.61
N LEU A 261 22.57 2.45 10.52
CA LEU A 261 21.17 2.14 10.26
C LEU A 261 20.30 3.41 10.35
N PRO A 262 19.22 3.50 9.56
CA PRO A 262 18.16 4.48 9.78
C PRO A 262 17.56 4.38 11.18
N MET A 263 16.86 5.42 11.61
CA MET A 263 16.02 5.34 12.80
C MET A 263 14.98 4.22 12.61
N GLN A 264 14.82 3.39 13.63
CA GLN A 264 13.75 2.40 13.63
C GLN A 264 12.40 3.11 13.77
N GLY A 265 11.41 2.61 13.04
CA GLY A 265 10.00 2.81 13.34
C GLY A 265 9.43 1.42 13.60
N ARG A 266 8.69 1.22 14.70
CA ARG A 266 8.18 -0.11 15.09
C ARG A 266 9.25 -1.22 15.12
N ASN A 267 10.45 -0.92 15.65
CA ASN A 267 11.56 -1.87 15.82
C ASN A 267 12.09 -2.55 14.53
N GLN A 268 11.77 -2.01 13.35
CA GLN A 268 12.14 -2.58 12.05
C GLN A 268 12.95 -1.62 11.18
N GLN A 269 13.61 -2.19 10.17
CA GLN A 269 14.33 -1.52 9.08
C GLN A 269 13.70 -1.91 7.74
N VAL A 270 14.14 -1.25 6.66
CA VAL A 270 13.61 -1.48 5.31
C VAL A 270 14.62 -2.28 4.49
N VAL A 271 14.15 -3.29 3.78
CA VAL A 271 14.93 -4.09 2.83
C VAL A 271 15.18 -3.25 1.57
N ASP A 272 16.41 -3.27 1.07
CA ASP A 272 16.77 -2.70 -0.21
C ASP A 272 16.34 -3.62 -1.35
N LEU A 273 15.10 -3.44 -1.82
CA LEU A 273 14.57 -4.20 -2.97
C LEU A 273 15.18 -3.78 -4.31
N THR A 274 16.10 -2.80 -4.34
CA THR A 274 16.93 -2.55 -5.54
C THR A 274 18.08 -3.54 -5.66
N ASN A 275 18.44 -4.22 -4.55
CA ASN A 275 19.33 -5.36 -4.58
C ASN A 275 18.60 -6.57 -5.20
N PRO A 276 19.08 -7.12 -6.33
CA PRO A 276 18.39 -8.20 -7.03
C PRO A 276 18.30 -9.49 -6.22
N ASP A 277 19.27 -9.77 -5.34
CA ASP A 277 19.27 -10.98 -4.52
C ASP A 277 18.24 -10.87 -3.38
N ALA A 278 18.13 -9.69 -2.77
CA ALA A 278 17.10 -9.40 -1.78
C ALA A 278 15.68 -9.50 -2.38
N PHE A 279 15.48 -8.90 -3.56
CA PHE A 279 14.21 -9.00 -4.30
C PHE A 279 13.87 -10.47 -4.61
N ALA A 280 14.83 -11.22 -5.15
CA ALA A 280 14.63 -12.63 -5.50
C ALA A 280 14.26 -13.49 -4.28
N TYR A 281 14.96 -13.30 -3.14
CA TYR A 281 14.65 -14.00 -1.90
C TYR A 281 13.20 -13.77 -1.44
N ILE A 282 12.77 -12.50 -1.43
CA ILE A 282 11.41 -12.12 -1.01
C ILE A 282 10.38 -12.69 -1.97
N TYR A 283 10.57 -12.50 -3.28
CA TYR A 283 9.68 -13.00 -4.31
C TYR A 283 9.51 -14.52 -4.23
N GLU A 284 10.62 -15.28 -4.18
CA GLU A 284 10.55 -16.75 -4.14
C GLU A 284 9.93 -17.27 -2.84
N SER A 285 10.17 -16.59 -1.71
CA SER A 285 9.53 -16.95 -0.43
C SER A 285 8.01 -16.81 -0.50
N MET A 286 7.52 -15.69 -1.02
CA MET A 286 6.08 -15.47 -1.21
C MET A 286 5.49 -16.42 -2.26
N ASN A 287 6.14 -16.58 -3.42
CA ASN A 287 5.71 -17.45 -4.51
C ASN A 287 5.56 -18.90 -4.05
N ARG A 288 6.55 -19.41 -3.31
CA ARG A 288 6.50 -20.75 -2.71
C ARG A 288 5.30 -20.92 -1.79
N LEU A 289 5.06 -19.98 -0.88
CA LEU A 289 3.94 -20.04 0.07
C LEU A 289 2.57 -19.94 -0.61
N VAL A 290 2.46 -19.12 -1.66
CA VAL A 290 1.24 -19.04 -2.48
C VAL A 290 0.88 -20.41 -3.06
N GLY A 291 1.88 -21.12 -3.61
CA GLY A 291 1.69 -22.47 -4.15
C GLY A 291 1.44 -23.54 -3.08
N GLU A 292 2.23 -23.55 -2.01
CA GLU A 292 2.16 -24.56 -0.96
C GLU A 292 0.86 -24.49 -0.16
N LEU A 293 0.38 -23.29 0.17
CA LEU A 293 -0.80 -23.08 1.00
C LEU A 293 -2.09 -22.84 0.20
N GLY A 294 -2.00 -22.66 -1.12
CA GLY A 294 -3.16 -22.32 -1.96
C GLY A 294 -3.74 -20.94 -1.62
N ILE A 295 -2.89 -19.93 -1.46
CA ILE A 295 -3.30 -18.59 -1.01
C ILE A 295 -4.16 -17.91 -2.09
N ASP A 296 -5.38 -17.49 -1.71
CA ASP A 296 -6.32 -16.75 -2.56
C ASP A 296 -6.18 -15.22 -2.42
N TYR A 297 -5.60 -14.77 -1.31
CA TYR A 297 -5.50 -13.37 -0.94
C TYR A 297 -4.24 -13.06 -0.14
N ILE A 298 -3.55 -11.99 -0.53
CA ILE A 298 -2.42 -11.45 0.22
C ILE A 298 -2.84 -10.12 0.85
N LYS A 299 -2.68 -10.00 2.17
CA LYS A 299 -2.64 -8.68 2.84
C LYS A 299 -1.19 -8.23 2.85
N TRP A 300 -0.86 -7.31 1.96
CA TRP A 300 0.48 -6.72 1.86
C TRP A 300 0.51 -5.44 2.70
N ASP A 301 1.36 -5.42 3.73
CA ASP A 301 1.50 -4.32 4.68
C ASP A 301 2.86 -3.62 4.58
N HIS A 302 2.97 -2.44 5.18
CA HIS A 302 4.18 -1.62 5.21
C HIS A 302 4.15 -0.59 6.37
N ASN A 303 4.73 -0.93 7.51
CA ASN A 303 4.52 -0.24 8.79
C ASN A 303 5.61 0.78 9.18
N LYS A 304 6.48 1.17 8.26
CA LYS A 304 7.53 2.18 8.50
C LYS A 304 7.63 3.20 7.34
N LEU A 305 8.26 4.35 7.57
CA LEU A 305 8.70 5.27 6.52
C LEU A 305 10.10 4.87 6.01
N VAL A 306 10.34 5.01 4.71
CA VAL A 306 11.58 4.52 4.09
C VAL A 306 12.78 5.36 4.52
N THR A 307 12.62 6.68 4.52
CA THR A 307 13.66 7.68 4.82
C THR A 307 13.38 8.45 6.10
#